data_AF-A0A974TWP2-F1
#
_entry.id   AF-A0A974TWP2-F1
#
_cell.length_a   1.000
_cell.length_b   1.000
_cell.length_c   1.000
_cell.angle_alpha   90.00
_cell.angle_beta   90.00
_cell.angle_gamma   90.00
#
_symmetry.space_group_name_H-M   'P 1'
#
loop_
_entity.id
_entity.type
_entity.pdbx_description
1 polymer ?
#
loop_
_entity_poly.entity_id
_entity_poly.type
_entity_poly.pdbx_seq_one_letter_code
_entity_poly.pdbx_strand_id
1 'polypeptide(L)' 'MTHHIDNRQMRASTAKSVIDVASHCKQNGIDKSEQKKLLRLLGRFATAHELHMNMPLRPPKFR' A
#
# COMPACT_ATOMS: atom_id res chain seq x y z
N MET A 1 -5.57 22.03 -35.52
CA MET A 1 -5.82 20.59 -35.32
C MET A 1 -6.10 20.36 -33.85
N THR A 2 -7.36 20.30 -33.46
CA THR A 2 -7.79 20.14 -32.05
C THR A 2 -7.73 18.66 -31.67
N HIS A 3 -6.79 18.30 -30.80
CA HIS A 3 -6.66 16.95 -30.27
C HIS A 3 -7.85 16.65 -29.33
N HIS A 4 -8.73 15.75 -29.77
CA HIS A 4 -9.83 15.26 -28.95
C HIS A 4 -9.25 14.28 -27.92
N ILE A 5 -9.19 14.68 -26.66
CA ILE A 5 -8.79 13.78 -25.57
C ILE A 5 -9.97 12.84 -25.30
N ASP A 6 -9.82 11.58 -25.68
CA ASP A 6 -10.83 10.54 -25.45
C ASP A 6 -10.82 10.14 -23.97
N ASN A 7 -11.76 10.68 -23.20
CA ASN A 7 -11.93 10.44 -21.75
C ASN A 7 -12.52 9.06 -21.40
N ARG A 8 -12.59 8.11 -22.35
CA ARG A 8 -13.18 6.78 -22.14
C ARG A 8 -12.43 5.86 -21.17
N GLN A 9 -11.25 6.28 -20.69
CA GLN A 9 -10.49 5.55 -19.68
C GLN A 9 -10.54 6.22 -18.30
N MET A 10 -11.71 6.72 -17.90
CA MET A 10 -12.08 6.77 -16.48
C MET A 10 -12.21 5.32 -15.99
N ARG A 11 -11.06 4.62 -15.92
CA ARG A 11 -10.91 3.27 -15.42
C ARG A 11 -11.67 3.25 -14.10
N ALA A 12 -12.76 2.48 -14.09
CA ALA A 12 -13.58 2.19 -12.93
C ALA A 12 -12.70 2.26 -11.70
N SER A 13 -12.94 3.28 -10.87
CA SER A 13 -12.19 3.54 -9.64
C SER A 13 -12.04 2.20 -8.95
N THR A 14 -10.83 1.63 -9.02
CA THR A 14 -10.56 0.31 -8.49
C THR A 14 -10.99 0.37 -7.05
N ALA A 15 -12.05 -0.36 -6.70
CA ALA A 15 -12.53 -0.43 -5.33
C ALA A 15 -11.30 -0.66 -4.48
N LYS A 16 -10.91 0.34 -3.69
CA LYS A 16 -9.59 0.37 -3.04
C LYS A 16 -9.53 -0.88 -2.18
N SER A 17 -8.77 -1.87 -2.62
CA SER A 17 -8.69 -3.15 -1.92
C SER A 17 -8.06 -2.88 -0.57
N VAL A 18 -8.89 -2.98 0.47
CA VAL A 18 -8.44 -2.85 1.85
C VAL A 18 -7.78 -4.16 2.25
N ILE A 19 -6.58 -4.05 2.80
CA ILE A 19 -5.73 -5.17 3.18
C ILE A 19 -5.64 -5.17 4.70
N ASP A 20 -5.80 -6.35 5.30
CA ASP A 20 -5.53 -6.54 6.72
C ASP A 20 -4.03 -6.35 7.00
N VAL A 21 -3.71 -5.33 7.80
CA VAL A 21 -2.33 -4.92 8.08
C VAL A 21 -1.55 -6.07 8.74
N ALA A 22 -2.18 -6.83 9.64
CA ALA A 22 -1.51 -7.93 10.34
C ALA A 22 -1.19 -9.09 9.40
N SER A 23 -2.14 -9.47 8.55
CA SER A 23 -1.93 -10.52 7.54
C SER A 23 -0.83 -10.13 6.55
N HIS A 24 -0.82 -8.87 6.10
CA HIS A 24 0.21 -8.36 5.19
C HIS A 24 1.61 -8.35 5.84
N CYS A 25 1.72 -7.89 7.09
CA CYS A 25 2.99 -7.88 7.82
C CYS A 25 3.54 -9.30 7.99
N LYS A 26 2.68 -10.27 8.32
CA LYS A 26 3.05 -11.67 8.47
C LYS A 26 3.58 -12.28 7.17
N GLN A 27 2.93 -11.98 6.03
CA GLN A 27 3.37 -12.45 4.71
C GLN A 27 4.70 -11.83 4.26
N ASN A 28 4.98 -10.58 4.65
CA ASN A 28 6.18 -9.86 4.25
C ASN A 28 7.37 -10.02 5.21
N GLY A 29 7.22 -10.82 6.27
CA GLY A 29 8.26 -11.03 7.27
C GLY A 29 8.61 -9.78 8.07
N ILE A 30 7.63 -8.90 8.29
CA ILE A 30 7.84 -7.66 9.04
C ILE A 30 7.91 -7.97 10.54
N ASP A 31 8.80 -7.27 11.22
CA ASP A 31 8.94 -7.39 12.67
C ASP A 31 7.66 -6.98 13.42
N LYS A 32 7.45 -7.58 14.60
CA LYS A 32 6.27 -7.30 15.43
C LYS A 32 6.20 -5.83 15.88
N SER A 33 7.35 -5.17 16.07
CA SER A 33 7.40 -3.75 16.45
C SER A 33 6.86 -2.86 15.33
N GLU A 34 7.30 -3.09 14.10
CA GLU A 34 6.85 -2.39 12.89
C GLU A 34 5.38 -2.71 12.57
N GLN A 35 4.94 -3.95 12.75
CA GLN A 35 3.52 -4.30 12.63
C GLN A 35 2.67 -3.50 13.63
N LYS A 36 3.10 -3.37 14.89
CA LYS A 36 2.37 -2.61 15.91
C LYS A 36 2.33 -1.12 15.56
N LYS A 37 3.41 -0.59 14.97
CA LYS A 37 3.47 0.79 14.47
C LYS A 37 2.50 1.00 13.30
N LEU A 38 2.50 0.10 12.31
CA LEU A 38 1.57 0.15 11.17
C LEU A 38 0.11 0.04 11.62
N LEU A 39 -0.20 -0.84 12.57
CA LEU A 39 -1.55 -0.96 13.14
C LEU A 39 -1.98 0.32 13.89
N ARG A 40 -1.06 1.01 14.56
CA ARG A 40 -1.36 2.30 15.24
C ARG A 40 -1.56 3.43 14.25
N LEU A 41 -0.85 3.41 13.12
CA LEU A 41 -0.87 4.49 12.13
C LEU A 41 -2.03 4.36 11.16
N LEU A 42 -2.27 3.16 10.64
CA LEU A 42 -3.24 2.90 9.58
C LEU A 42 -4.51 2.20 10.07
N GLY A 43 -4.49 1.64 11.29
CA GLY A 43 -5.57 0.83 11.83
C GLY A 43 -5.49 -0.63 11.37
N ARG A 44 -6.61 -1.37 11.52
CA ARG A 44 -6.67 -2.81 11.20
C ARG A 44 -6.57 -3.07 9.69
N PHE A 45 -7.15 -2.17 8.89
CA PHE A 45 -7.24 -2.29 7.45
C PHE A 45 -6.64 -1.05 6.81
N ALA A 46 -5.82 -1.25 5.78
CA ALA A 46 -5.16 -0.19 5.05
C ALA A 46 -5.17 -0.50 3.56
N THR A 47 -5.11 0.52 2.73
CA THR A 47 -4.95 0.32 1.29
C THR A 47 -3.51 -0.12 0.97
N ALA A 48 -3.34 -0.77 -0.19
CA ALA A 48 -2.01 -1.14 -0.67
C ALA A 48 -1.06 0.06 -0.77
N HIS A 49 -1.58 1.24 -1.14
CA HIS A 49 -0.76 2.46 -1.23
C HIS A 49 -0.28 2.93 0.15
N GLU A 50 -1.18 2.99 1.13
CA GLU A 50 -0.85 3.39 2.50
C GLU A 50 0.16 2.44 3.14
N LEU A 51 0.02 1.12 2.93
CA LEU A 51 1.01 0.15 3.36
C LEU A 51 2.36 0.46 2.72
N HIS A 52 2.46 0.50 1.39
CA HIS A 52 3.75 0.76 0.72
C HIS A 52 4.43 2.06 1.18
N MET A 53 3.67 3.12 1.45
CA MET A 53 4.23 4.40 1.89
C MET A 53 4.76 4.37 3.32
N ASN A 54 4.23 3.48 4.17
CA ASN A 54 4.58 3.41 5.59
C ASN A 54 5.44 2.19 5.94
N MET A 55 5.72 1.33 4.97
CA MET A 55 6.56 0.16 5.14
C MET A 55 8.00 0.58 5.48
N PRO A 56 8.67 -0.13 6.40
CA PRO A 56 10.08 0.13 6.67
C PRO A 56 10.89 -0.10 5.39
N LEU A 57 11.66 0.90 4.96
CA LEU A 57 12.59 0.74 3.86
C LEU A 57 13.55 -0.37 4.24
N ARG A 58 13.52 -1.49 3.50
CA ARG A 58 14.57 -2.50 3.63
C ARG A 58 15.90 -1.82 3.29
N PRO A 59 16.93 -1.91 4.15
CA PRO A 59 18.20 -1.27 3.86
C PRO A 59 18.70 -1.77 2.50
N PRO A 60 19.22 -0.88 1.64
CA PRO A 60 19.76 -1.30 0.36
C PRO A 60 20.86 -2.31 0.62
N LYS A 61 20.76 -3.49 -0.02
CA LYS A 61 21.85 -4.46 -0.03
C LYS A 61 22.90 -3.90 -0.98
N PHE A 62 23.87 -3.16 -0.44
CA PHE A 62 25.10 -2.87 -1.16
C PHE A 62 25.80 -4.22 -1.36
N ARG A 63 25.90 -4.65 -2.62
CA ARG A 63 26.58 -5.87 -3.05
C ARG A 63 27.94 -5.50 -3.62
#